data_AF-A0A966J5W2-F1
#
_entry.id   AF-A0A966J5W2-F1
#
_cell.length_a   1.000
_cell.length_b   1.000
_cell.length_c   1.000
_cell.angle_alpha   90.00
_cell.angle_beta   90.00
_cell.angle_gamma   90.00
#
_symmetry.space_group_name_H-M   'P 1'
#
loop_
_entity.id
_entity.type
_entity.pdbx_description
1 polymer ?
#
loop_
_entity_poly.entity_id
_entity_poly.type
_entity_poly.pdbx_seq_one_letter_code
_entity_poly.pdbx_strand_id
1 'polypeptide(L)'
;MKQLKKLATFLAAATVVTVAGAQEVNNWRNASGEVWKNAFGQCWRNASWTPATAAPGCDGAIAPAAAPAPAPAPAPAAAPAQPPAAASKVTYAADTFFDFDKSVLKAEGKAKLDDL
;
A
#
# COMPACT_ATOMS: atom_id res chain seq x y z
N MET A 1 30.48 56.00 20.59
CA MET A 1 29.66 55.01 21.32
C MET A 1 28.17 55.40 21.36
N LYS A 2 27.45 55.40 20.22
CA LYS A 2 25.99 55.60 20.25
C LYS A 2 25.19 55.03 19.06
N GLN A 3 25.87 54.54 18.02
CA GLN A 3 25.21 53.92 16.85
C GLN A 3 25.38 52.39 16.76
N LEU A 4 26.18 51.78 17.65
CA LEU A 4 26.46 50.34 17.62
C LEU A 4 25.41 49.47 18.33
N LYS A 5 24.37 50.08 18.94
CA LYS A 5 23.34 49.36 19.70
C LYS A 5 22.09 49.01 18.88
N LYS A 6 22.03 49.38 17.60
CA LYS A 6 20.85 49.18 16.72
C LYS A 6 21.01 48.07 15.67
N LEU A 7 22.08 47.28 15.74
CA LEU A 7 22.41 46.24 14.76
C LEU A 7 22.44 44.82 15.37
N ALA A 8 21.59 44.56 16.35
CA ALA A 8 21.41 43.23 16.92
C ALA A 8 19.94 42.81 16.78
N THR A 9 19.46 42.77 15.53
CA THR A 9 18.10 42.33 15.24
C THR A 9 18.18 41.25 14.16
N PHE A 10 17.89 40.03 14.61
CA PHE A 10 17.25 38.94 13.88
C PHE A 10 17.87 38.52 12.54
N LEU A 11 18.58 37.39 12.57
CA LEU A 11 18.42 36.38 11.53
C LEU A 11 18.60 34.98 12.14
N ALA A 12 17.56 34.48 12.80
CA ALA A 12 17.43 33.05 13.05
C ALA A 12 17.02 32.41 11.71
N ALA A 13 18.00 32.07 10.89
CA ALA A 13 17.77 31.27 9.69
C ALA A 13 17.45 29.84 10.12
N ALA A 14 16.17 29.53 10.29
CA ALA A 14 15.70 28.16 10.33
C ALA A 14 15.86 27.58 8.93
N THR A 15 16.97 26.88 8.69
CA THR A 15 17.13 26.05 7.49
C THR A 15 16.16 24.88 7.61
N VAL A 16 14.97 25.04 7.04
CA VAL A 16 14.09 23.91 6.77
C VAL A 16 14.82 23.05 5.74
N VAL A 17 15.42 21.96 6.19
CA VAL A 17 15.85 20.89 5.29
C VAL A 17 14.55 20.27 4.78
N THR A 18 14.11 20.71 3.61
CA THR A 18 13.08 19.98 2.86
C THR A 18 13.71 18.65 2.47
N VAL A 19 13.41 17.61 3.24
CA VAL A 19 13.70 16.24 2.84
C VAL A 19 12.76 15.94 1.67
N ALA A 20 13.24 16.20 0.46
CA ALA A 20 12.60 15.71 -0.75
C ALA A 20 12.83 14.19 -0.78
N GLY A 21 12.02 13.45 -0.02
CA GLY A 21 11.97 12.00 -0.12
C GLY A 21 11.51 11.65 -1.53
N ALA A 22 12.40 11.13 -2.37
CA ALA A 22 11.99 10.49 -3.60
C ALA A 22 11.08 9.32 -3.22
N GLN A 23 9.78 9.47 -3.47
CA GLN A 23 8.82 8.40 -3.29
C GLN A 23 9.19 7.26 -4.25
N GLU A 24 9.52 6.10 -3.69
CA GLU A 24 9.92 4.94 -4.48
C GLU A 24 8.68 4.41 -5.22
N VAL A 25 8.70 4.49 -6.54
CA VAL A 25 7.63 4.02 -7.41
C VAL A 25 8.07 2.73 -8.07
N ASN A 26 7.43 1.63 -7.71
CA ASN A 26 7.77 0.30 -8.19
C ASN A 26 6.87 -0.18 -9.35
N ASN A 27 6.32 0.77 -10.11
CA ASN A 27 5.61 0.52 -11.36
C ASN A 27 6.55 0.64 -12.57
N TRP A 28 6.36 -0.21 -13.58
CA TRP A 28 7.09 -0.11 -14.84
C TRP A 28 6.70 1.18 -15.57
N ARG A 29 7.69 1.90 -16.09
CA ARG A 29 7.52 3.18 -16.78
C ARG A 29 8.25 3.19 -18.12
N ASN A 30 7.73 3.96 -19.08
CA ASN A 30 8.44 4.26 -20.32
C ASN A 30 9.53 5.33 -20.10
N ALA A 31 10.25 5.67 -21.17
CA ALA A 31 11.30 6.68 -21.14
C ALA A 31 10.81 8.11 -20.79
N SER A 32 9.52 8.41 -20.98
CA SER A 32 8.92 9.70 -20.56
C SER A 32 8.41 9.68 -19.12
N GLY A 33 8.54 8.57 -18.41
CA GLY A 33 8.11 8.41 -17.02
C GLY A 33 6.64 8.04 -16.83
N GLU A 34 5.91 7.75 -17.90
CA GLU A 34 4.52 7.30 -17.84
C GLU A 34 4.45 5.81 -17.49
N VAL A 35 3.51 5.46 -16.61
CA VAL A 35 3.32 4.09 -16.13
C VAL A 35 2.67 3.24 -17.21
N TRP A 36 3.25 2.08 -17.49
CA TRP A 36 2.65 1.11 -18.41
C TRP A 36 1.36 0.55 -17.84
N LYS A 37 0.34 0.42 -18.70
CA LYS A 37 -0.96 -0.18 -18.36
C LYS A 37 -1.31 -1.33 -19.29
N ASN A 38 -2.07 -2.31 -18.81
CA ASN A 38 -2.63 -3.37 -19.64
C ASN A 38 -3.95 -2.93 -20.29
N ALA A 39 -4.55 -3.80 -21.12
CA ALA A 39 -5.81 -3.53 -21.81
C ALA A 39 -7.01 -3.28 -20.87
N PHE A 40 -6.91 -3.73 -19.62
CA PHE A 40 -7.92 -3.51 -18.58
C PHE A 40 -7.65 -2.25 -17.74
N GLY A 41 -6.64 -1.45 -18.10
CA GLY A 41 -6.28 -0.21 -17.42
C GLY A 41 -5.49 -0.39 -16.12
N GLN A 42 -5.05 -1.61 -15.79
CA GLN A 42 -4.24 -1.90 -14.61
C GLN A 42 -2.78 -1.55 -14.85
N CYS A 43 -2.09 -1.03 -13.82
CA CYS A 43 -0.69 -0.63 -13.94
C CYS A 43 0.27 -1.81 -13.78
N TRP A 44 1.31 -1.86 -14.61
CA TRP A 44 2.35 -2.88 -14.49
C TRP A 44 3.25 -2.63 -13.28
N ARG A 45 3.61 -3.71 -12.58
CA ARG A 45 4.33 -3.70 -11.29
C ARG A 45 5.65 -4.48 -11.45
N ASN A 46 6.73 -4.02 -10.82
CA ASN A 46 8.00 -4.76 -10.79
C ASN A 46 8.04 -5.73 -9.58
N ALA A 47 9.14 -6.48 -9.44
CA ALA A 47 9.29 -7.50 -8.38
C ALA A 47 9.32 -6.92 -6.95
N SER A 48 9.65 -5.64 -6.79
CA SER A 48 9.73 -4.95 -5.50
C SER A 48 8.43 -4.23 -5.13
N TRP A 49 7.37 -4.38 -5.93
CA TRP A 49 6.15 -3.61 -5.74
C TRP A 49 5.41 -3.98 -4.44
N THR A 50 5.01 -2.94 -3.71
CA THR A 50 4.06 -2.97 -2.60
C THR A 50 3.00 -1.87 -2.76
N PRO A 51 1.84 -1.95 -2.07
CA PRO A 51 0.81 -0.90 -2.16
C PRO A 51 1.30 0.52 -1.83
N ALA A 52 2.28 0.64 -0.92
CA ALA A 52 2.86 1.93 -0.54
C ALA A 52 3.76 2.54 -1.63
N THR A 53 4.19 1.74 -2.61
CA THR A 53 5.09 2.14 -3.71
C THR A 53 4.33 2.27 -5.04
N ALA A 54 3.01 2.30 -5.00
CA ALA A 54 2.16 2.47 -6.17
C ALA A 54 2.30 3.89 -6.74
N ALA A 55 2.41 3.98 -8.06
CA ALA A 55 2.41 5.26 -8.76
C ALA A 55 1.06 5.99 -8.57
N PRO A 56 1.04 7.33 -8.50
CA PRO A 56 -0.20 8.09 -8.44
C PRO A 56 -1.19 7.68 -9.52
N GLY A 57 -2.44 7.41 -9.13
CA GLY A 57 -3.50 6.96 -10.04
C GLY A 57 -3.45 5.48 -10.45
N CYS A 58 -2.55 4.68 -9.87
CA CYS A 58 -2.49 3.22 -10.04
C CYS A 58 -2.91 2.50 -8.76
N ASP A 59 -3.65 1.40 -8.88
CA ASP A 59 -3.83 0.41 -7.81
C ASP A 59 -4.30 0.97 -6.45
N GLY A 60 -5.06 2.09 -6.49
CA GLY A 60 -5.53 2.78 -5.28
C GLY A 60 -4.43 3.51 -4.52
N ALA A 61 -3.34 3.91 -5.20
CA ALA A 61 -2.14 4.51 -4.63
C ALA A 61 -2.45 5.43 -3.46
N ILE A 62 -2.14 4.90 -2.27
CA ILE A 62 -2.23 5.63 -1.01
C ILE A 62 -1.04 6.59 -1.04
N ALA A 63 -1.32 7.89 -1.15
CA ALA A 63 -0.30 8.91 -1.09
C ALA A 63 0.61 8.67 0.15
N PRO A 64 1.93 8.86 0.05
CA PRO A 64 2.81 8.75 1.20
C PRO A 64 2.23 9.60 2.33
N ALA A 65 1.96 8.98 3.47
CA ALA A 65 1.51 9.70 4.65
C ALA A 65 2.54 10.79 4.92
N ALA A 66 2.09 12.05 5.03
CA ALA A 66 2.95 13.16 5.37
C ALA A 66 3.76 12.80 6.63
N ALA A 67 5.04 13.20 6.66
CA ALA A 67 5.88 13.00 7.84
C ALA A 67 5.09 13.44 9.09
N PRO A 68 5.00 12.60 10.13
CA PRO A 68 4.10 12.86 11.24
C PRO A 68 4.41 14.23 11.84
N ALA A 69 3.39 15.09 11.89
CA ALA A 69 3.45 16.32 12.68
C ALA A 69 3.77 15.93 14.15
N PRO A 70 4.50 16.78 14.90
CA PRO A 70 4.78 16.49 16.31
C PRO A 70 3.47 16.16 17.03
N ALA A 71 3.48 15.00 17.70
CA ALA A 71 2.27 14.38 18.21
C ALA A 71 1.52 15.33 19.17
N PRO A 72 0.22 15.60 18.93
CA PRO A 72 -0.61 16.20 19.96
C PRO A 72 -0.68 15.26 21.18
N ALA A 73 -0.80 15.85 22.37
CA ALA A 73 -0.88 15.12 23.63
C ALA A 73 -1.91 13.98 23.55
N PRO A 74 -1.61 12.80 24.12
CA PRO A 74 -2.40 11.60 23.89
C PRO A 74 -3.84 11.81 24.32
N ALA A 75 -4.76 11.72 23.36
CA ALA A 75 -6.19 11.59 23.63
C ALA A 75 -6.47 10.20 24.22
N PRO A 76 -7.56 10.03 25.01
CA PRO A 76 -7.91 8.74 25.59
C PRO A 76 -8.02 7.67 24.51
N ALA A 77 -7.37 6.53 24.76
CA ALA A 77 -7.32 5.40 23.84
C ALA A 77 -8.74 4.93 23.47
N ALA A 78 -9.03 4.88 22.17
CA ALA A 78 -10.22 4.21 21.68
C ALA A 78 -10.12 2.71 22.00
N ALA A 79 -11.25 2.12 22.41
CA ALA A 79 -11.34 0.71 22.71
C ALA A 79 -10.89 -0.16 21.51
N PRO A 80 -10.26 -1.32 21.75
CA PRO A 80 -9.76 -2.17 20.68
C PRO A 80 -10.86 -2.54 19.68
N ALA A 81 -10.62 -2.26 18.40
CA ALA A 81 -11.46 -2.78 17.33
C ALA A 81 -11.37 -4.32 17.31
N GLN A 82 -12.51 -4.98 17.13
CA GLN A 82 -12.55 -6.45 17.05
C GLN A 82 -11.69 -6.93 15.87
N PRO A 83 -10.91 -8.02 16.05
CA PRO A 83 -10.14 -8.60 14.95
C PRO A 83 -11.07 -8.96 13.78
N PRO A 84 -10.65 -8.74 12.52
CA PRO A 84 -11.40 -9.22 11.37
C PRO A 84 -11.58 -10.74 11.46
N ALA A 85 -12.74 -11.23 11.01
CA ALA A 85 -13.04 -12.65 10.99
C ALA A 85 -11.95 -13.40 10.22
N ALA A 86 -11.42 -14.46 10.82
CA ALA A 86 -10.36 -15.26 10.22
C ALA A 86 -10.86 -15.96 8.95
N ALA A 87 -10.09 -15.87 7.87
CA ALA A 87 -10.38 -16.59 6.63
C ALA A 87 -10.02 -18.08 6.80
N SER A 88 -10.97 -18.96 6.48
CA SER A 88 -10.80 -20.41 6.50
C SER A 88 -10.15 -20.88 5.20
N LYS A 89 -8.94 -21.44 5.27
CA LYS A 89 -8.31 -22.09 4.11
C LYS A 89 -8.75 -23.56 4.06
N VAL A 90 -9.49 -23.92 3.02
CA VAL A 90 -9.88 -25.31 2.73
C VAL A 90 -9.14 -25.79 1.48
N THR A 91 -8.42 -26.90 1.59
CA THR A 91 -7.66 -27.51 0.49
C THR A 91 -8.32 -28.82 0.10
N TYR A 92 -8.59 -29.02 -1.20
CA TYR A 92 -9.17 -30.25 -1.73
C TYR A 92 -8.20 -30.93 -2.70
N ALA A 93 -8.20 -32.27 -2.70
CA ALA A 93 -7.41 -33.07 -3.63
C ALA A 93 -8.20 -33.31 -4.92
N ALA A 94 -7.62 -32.97 -6.07
CA ALA A 94 -8.28 -33.09 -7.37
C ALA A 94 -8.66 -34.54 -7.69
N ASP A 95 -7.78 -35.49 -7.34
CA ASP A 95 -7.94 -36.92 -7.61
C ASP A 95 -9.19 -37.53 -6.95
N THR A 96 -9.69 -36.88 -5.88
CA THR A 96 -10.91 -37.30 -5.18
C THR A 96 -12.18 -36.74 -5.81
N PHE A 97 -12.11 -35.58 -6.47
CA PHE A 97 -13.29 -34.85 -6.96
C PHE A 97 -13.49 -35.00 -8.46
N PHE A 98 -12.44 -35.34 -9.18
CA PHE A 98 -12.43 -35.50 -10.63
C PHE A 98 -11.87 -36.87 -10.98
N ASP A 99 -12.25 -37.38 -12.15
CA ASP A 99 -11.52 -38.48 -12.78
C ASP A 99 -10.31 -37.93 -13.55
N PHE A 100 -9.34 -38.81 -13.83
CA PHE A 100 -8.19 -38.44 -14.64
C PHE A 100 -8.66 -37.87 -16.00
N ASP A 101 -8.12 -36.71 -16.35
CA ASP A 101 -8.46 -35.96 -17.57
C ASP A 101 -9.95 -35.57 -17.68
N LYS A 102 -10.64 -35.37 -16.54
CA LYS A 102 -12.03 -34.90 -16.50
C LYS A 102 -12.18 -33.64 -15.65
N SER A 103 -13.14 -32.81 -16.06
CA SER A 103 -13.55 -31.59 -15.35
C SER A 103 -14.94 -31.68 -14.71
N VAL A 104 -15.65 -32.80 -14.92
CA VAL A 104 -16.95 -33.05 -14.30
C VAL A 104 -16.74 -33.58 -12.89
N LEU A 105 -17.38 -32.93 -11.90
CA LEU A 105 -17.33 -33.33 -10.50
C LEU A 105 -18.00 -34.69 -10.30
N LYS A 106 -17.35 -35.54 -9.52
CA LYS A 106 -17.97 -36.71 -8.91
C LYS A 106 -19.06 -36.30 -7.93
N ALA A 107 -20.01 -37.20 -7.66
CA ALA A 107 -21.12 -36.95 -6.73
C ALA A 107 -20.61 -36.58 -5.32
N GLU A 108 -19.53 -37.23 -4.89
CA GLU A 108 -18.88 -37.02 -3.59
C GLU A 108 -18.24 -35.63 -3.49
N GLY A 109 -17.61 -35.16 -4.58
CA GLY A 109 -17.02 -33.81 -4.65
C GLY A 109 -18.10 -32.73 -4.62
N LYS A 110 -19.21 -32.94 -5.32
CA LYS A 110 -20.36 -32.02 -5.28
C LYS A 110 -20.94 -31.92 -3.87
N ALA A 111 -21.20 -33.05 -3.21
CA ALA A 111 -21.74 -33.06 -1.85
C ALA A 111 -20.84 -32.34 -0.85
N LYS A 112 -19.51 -32.44 -1.01
CA LYS A 112 -18.54 -31.75 -0.14
C LYS A 112 -18.45 -30.24 -0.37
N LEU A 113 -18.78 -29.77 -1.57
CA LEU A 113 -18.83 -28.34 -1.88
C LEU A 113 -20.19 -27.72 -1.51
N ASP A 114 -21.27 -28.50 -1.52
CA ASP A 114 -22.61 -28.05 -1.09
C ASP A 114 -22.72 -27.85 0.44
N ASP A 115 -21.78 -28.41 1.23
CA ASP A 115 -21.73 -28.32 2.71
C ASP A 115 -20.88 -27.14 3.23
N LEU A 116 -20.19 -26.42 2.34
CA LEU A 116 -19.43 -25.20 2.66
C LEU A 116 -20.37 -23.98 2.84
#